data_AF-A0A7K6P2P3-F1
#
_entry.id   AF-A0A7K6P2P3-F1
#
_cell.length_a   1.000
_cell.length_b   1.000
_cell.length_c   1.000
_cell.angle_alpha   90.00
_cell.angle_beta   90.00
_cell.angle_gamma   90.00
#
_symmetry.space_group_name_H-M   'P 1'
#
loop_
_entity.id
_entity.type
_entity.pdbx_description
1 polymer ?
#
loop_
_entity_poly.entity_id
_entity_poly.type
_entity_poly.pdbx_seq_one_letter_code
_entity_poly.pdbx_strand_id
1 'polypeptide(L)'
;HPDVYERAVLRKPQQKVFGVTVDLWSIGVTFYHAATGSLPFVPFGGPRRNKEIMYKITTEKPPGAIAGIQRQENGSIEWSYELPITCRLSVGLKDQLIPILANILEVDQEKCWGFDQFFAGTNDILHRIVVDVFSLQQASSHRIYIHSYNTTTKFLDAVFKQTNIVPHHQEYFFEGHLYELDPNLQAHNFCKTTECSPLTLLSTSEQPEDVVGVRYRDPALEFPKFVPRVDVVADCSAAKSAVGAAHQTLRVGQALRRGRELLARGLHWVIGNLKTECSRILEQRRGAHSVLACLQLTEVKTHVLHEAVPAGSRGPAGVDVAVVKTRLQRVDEELSQCSHSIFDFQGALDGILAELVKDRQQVHEDKSIQQIECCLEKMQLIYKEFKKARTCLRLPYNDEQIHKLDKLNLGNLARKVLSIFQNDCVQQYQEALALHSSRMRKVCEIKKHLKRLSNRISTCSVEMTECQDCLQGALDRFLQMERWSLAPPVPSPVPLSQARQEMALR
;
A
#
# COMPACT_ATOMS: atom_id res chain seq x y z
N HIS A 1 -7.68 -6.28 -39.40
CA HIS A 1 -6.69 -5.46 -40.12
C HIS A 1 -7.41 -4.62 -41.18
N PRO A 2 -7.00 -3.36 -41.42
CA PRO A 2 -7.56 -2.50 -42.47
C PRO A 2 -7.62 -3.16 -43.85
N ASP A 3 -6.51 -3.78 -44.29
CA ASP A 3 -6.42 -4.45 -45.60
C ASP A 3 -7.45 -5.59 -45.78
N VAL A 4 -7.69 -6.39 -44.72
CA VAL A 4 -8.72 -7.45 -44.76
C VAL A 4 -10.11 -6.83 -44.82
N TYR A 5 -10.36 -5.75 -44.09
CA TYR A 5 -11.66 -5.08 -44.09
C TYR A 5 -11.96 -4.46 -45.46
N GLU A 6 -10.97 -3.84 -46.10
CA GLU A 6 -11.11 -3.28 -47.45
C GLU A 6 -11.47 -4.36 -48.48
N ARG A 7 -10.78 -5.51 -48.46
CA ARG A 7 -11.05 -6.62 -49.36
C ARG A 7 -12.38 -7.31 -49.07
N ALA A 8 -12.64 -7.68 -47.81
CA ALA A 8 -13.77 -8.54 -47.44
C ALA A 8 -15.08 -7.77 -47.27
N VAL A 9 -15.03 -6.51 -46.81
CA VAL A 9 -16.22 -5.73 -46.46
C VAL A 9 -16.50 -4.63 -47.49
N LEU A 10 -15.46 -3.95 -47.98
CA LEU A 10 -15.60 -2.91 -49.02
C LEU A 10 -15.50 -3.49 -50.45
N ARG A 11 -15.14 -4.77 -50.61
CA ARG A 11 -15.05 -5.49 -51.90
C ARG A 11 -14.14 -4.80 -52.94
N LYS A 12 -13.11 -4.10 -52.51
CA LYS A 12 -12.12 -3.50 -53.43
C LYS A 12 -11.04 -4.52 -53.81
N PRO A 13 -10.59 -4.56 -55.08
CA PRO A 13 -9.49 -5.42 -55.49
C PRO A 13 -8.16 -4.92 -54.89
N GLN A 14 -7.46 -5.77 -54.15
CA GLN A 14 -6.10 -5.53 -53.65
C GLN A 14 -5.18 -6.70 -54.08
N GLN A 15 -3.94 -6.37 -54.44
CA GLN A 15 -2.87 -7.34 -54.81
C GLN A 15 -1.93 -7.69 -53.64
N LYS A 16 -2.13 -7.13 -52.43
CA LYS A 16 -1.25 -7.40 -51.28
C LYS A 16 -1.52 -8.78 -50.66
N VAL A 17 -0.45 -9.53 -50.40
CA VAL A 17 -0.51 -10.80 -49.66
C VAL A 17 -0.67 -10.48 -48.18
N PHE A 18 -1.66 -11.11 -47.53
CA PHE A 18 -1.86 -10.96 -46.08
C PHE A 18 -0.71 -11.68 -45.34
N GLY A 19 0.01 -10.95 -44.50
CA GLY A 19 1.13 -11.47 -43.71
C GLY A 19 0.84 -11.50 -42.20
N VAL A 20 1.89 -11.73 -41.42
CA VAL A 20 1.91 -11.83 -39.95
C VAL A 20 1.18 -10.67 -39.24
N THR A 21 1.28 -9.46 -39.78
CA THR A 21 0.66 -8.24 -39.23
C THR A 21 -0.87 -8.31 -39.16
N VAL A 22 -1.50 -9.07 -40.07
CA VAL A 22 -2.96 -9.25 -40.10
C VAL A 22 -3.45 -10.09 -38.92
N ASP A 23 -2.69 -11.13 -38.58
CA ASP A 23 -3.00 -12.04 -37.46
C ASP A 23 -2.81 -11.31 -36.12
N LEU A 24 -1.68 -10.61 -35.97
CA LEU A 24 -1.38 -9.82 -34.78
C LEU A 24 -2.40 -8.72 -34.53
N TRP A 25 -2.91 -8.06 -35.59
CA TRP A 25 -4.02 -7.12 -35.45
C TRP A 25 -5.28 -7.79 -34.88
N SER A 26 -5.63 -8.96 -35.40
CA SER A 26 -6.82 -9.71 -34.98
C SER A 26 -6.70 -10.19 -33.53
N ILE A 27 -5.50 -10.61 -33.12
CA ILE A 27 -5.14 -10.91 -31.74
C ILE A 27 -5.27 -9.66 -30.86
N GLY A 28 -4.71 -8.52 -31.29
CA GLY A 28 -4.80 -7.27 -30.54
C GLY A 28 -6.23 -6.78 -30.31
N VAL A 29 -7.09 -6.85 -31.34
CA VAL A 29 -8.52 -6.55 -31.20
C VAL A 29 -9.19 -7.51 -30.20
N THR A 30 -8.81 -8.79 -30.24
CA THR A 30 -9.34 -9.80 -29.32
C THR A 30 -8.90 -9.55 -27.88
N PHE A 31 -7.63 -9.22 -27.64
CA PHE A 31 -7.12 -8.87 -26.32
C PHE A 31 -7.79 -7.62 -25.76
N TYR A 32 -7.93 -6.55 -26.56
CA TYR A 32 -8.63 -5.35 -26.14
C TYR A 32 -10.10 -5.66 -25.78
N HIS A 33 -10.78 -6.46 -26.60
CA HIS A 33 -12.16 -6.86 -26.35
C HIS A 33 -12.30 -7.72 -25.09
N ALA A 34 -11.40 -8.66 -24.85
CA ALA A 34 -11.38 -9.46 -23.62
C ALA A 34 -11.11 -8.58 -22.38
N ALA A 35 -10.21 -7.60 -22.48
CA ALA A 35 -9.83 -6.72 -21.37
C ALA A 35 -10.92 -5.70 -21.01
N THR A 36 -11.70 -5.23 -21.98
CA THR A 36 -12.64 -4.09 -21.82
C THR A 36 -14.12 -4.46 -21.99
N GLY A 37 -14.42 -5.60 -22.58
CA GLY A 37 -15.78 -5.98 -23.00
C GLY A 37 -16.32 -5.17 -24.18
N SER A 38 -15.49 -4.33 -24.82
CA SER A 38 -15.85 -3.50 -25.97
C SER A 38 -14.83 -3.63 -27.09
N LEU A 39 -15.24 -3.37 -28.34
CA LEU A 39 -14.30 -3.32 -29.45
C LEU A 39 -13.44 -2.04 -29.38
N PRO A 40 -12.17 -2.07 -29.80
CA PRO A 40 -11.28 -0.90 -29.76
C PRO A 40 -11.68 0.19 -30.77
N PHE A 41 -12.20 -0.20 -31.93
CA PHE A 41 -12.53 0.73 -33.02
C PHE A 41 -14.03 0.66 -33.33
N VAL A 42 -14.75 1.76 -33.04
CA VAL A 42 -16.22 1.79 -33.14
C VAL A 42 -16.69 3.10 -33.78
N PRO A 43 -17.23 3.07 -35.01
CA PRO A 43 -17.87 4.23 -35.61
C PRO A 43 -19.25 4.46 -35.00
N PHE A 44 -19.81 5.67 -35.18
CA PHE A 44 -21.17 5.96 -34.76
C PHE A 44 -22.17 5.04 -35.50
N GLY A 45 -23.14 4.49 -34.76
CA GLY A 45 -24.09 3.52 -35.29
C GLY A 45 -23.53 2.09 -35.48
N GLY A 46 -22.23 1.89 -35.28
CA GLY A 46 -21.57 0.59 -35.17
C GLY A 46 -20.89 0.09 -36.46
N PRO A 47 -19.92 -0.86 -36.33
CA PRO A 47 -19.00 -1.23 -37.42
C PRO A 47 -19.64 -1.85 -38.67
N ARG A 48 -20.87 -2.36 -38.56
CA ARG A 48 -21.62 -2.95 -39.69
C ARG A 48 -22.47 -1.93 -40.45
N ARG A 49 -22.95 -0.89 -39.76
CA ARG A 49 -23.75 0.17 -40.36
C ARG A 49 -22.88 1.18 -41.07
N ASN A 50 -21.78 1.60 -40.46
CA ASN A 50 -20.91 2.64 -40.99
C ASN A 50 -19.54 2.08 -41.40
N LYS A 51 -19.51 1.38 -42.54
CA LYS A 51 -18.33 0.65 -43.03
C LYS A 51 -17.19 1.57 -43.46
N GLU A 52 -17.52 2.73 -44.03
CA GLU A 52 -16.54 3.70 -44.51
C GLU A 52 -15.80 4.36 -43.36
N ILE A 53 -16.53 4.84 -42.34
CA ILE A 53 -15.89 5.40 -41.14
C ILE A 53 -15.13 4.32 -40.37
N MET A 54 -15.62 3.08 -40.33
CA MET A 54 -14.84 1.97 -39.74
C MET A 54 -13.48 1.82 -40.43
N TYR A 55 -13.46 1.81 -41.77
CA TYR A 55 -12.22 1.74 -42.53
C TYR A 55 -11.30 2.94 -42.24
N LYS A 56 -11.86 4.16 -42.23
CA LYS A 56 -11.16 5.39 -41.88
C LYS A 56 -10.53 5.32 -40.48
N ILE A 57 -11.27 4.89 -39.46
CA ILE A 57 -10.76 4.72 -38.09
C ILE A 57 -9.59 3.73 -38.06
N THR A 58 -9.67 2.63 -38.79
CA THR A 58 -8.58 1.64 -38.72
C THR A 58 -7.34 2.03 -39.54
N THR A 59 -7.48 2.89 -40.56
CA THR A 59 -6.38 3.30 -41.45
C THR A 59 -5.69 4.58 -40.99
N GLU A 60 -6.46 5.59 -40.55
CA GLU A 60 -5.94 6.89 -40.09
C GLU A 60 -5.57 6.89 -38.60
N LYS A 61 -5.49 5.71 -37.98
CA LYS A 61 -5.17 5.57 -36.58
C LYS A 61 -3.75 6.10 -36.29
N PRO A 62 -3.57 7.02 -35.34
CA PRO A 62 -2.24 7.52 -34.99
C PRO A 62 -1.37 6.41 -34.36
N PRO A 63 -0.03 6.53 -34.47
CA PRO A 63 0.90 5.60 -33.82
C PRO A 63 0.66 5.53 -32.31
N GLY A 64 0.72 4.33 -31.75
CA GLY A 64 0.52 4.10 -30.31
C GLY A 64 -0.93 4.13 -29.82
N ALA A 65 -1.89 4.65 -30.59
CA ALA A 65 -3.31 4.57 -30.19
C ALA A 65 -3.81 3.13 -30.25
N ILE A 66 -4.54 2.72 -29.20
CA ILE A 66 -5.08 1.35 -29.03
C ILE A 66 -6.60 1.29 -29.19
N ALA A 67 -7.27 2.44 -29.24
CA ALA A 67 -8.71 2.55 -29.49
C ALA A 67 -9.07 3.86 -30.21
N GLY A 68 -10.18 3.83 -30.95
CA GLY A 68 -10.73 4.95 -31.70
C GLY A 68 -12.26 4.88 -31.76
N ILE A 69 -12.94 5.83 -31.11
CA ILE A 69 -14.40 5.81 -30.96
C ILE A 69 -15.01 7.10 -31.51
N GLN A 70 -16.02 6.98 -32.35
CA GLN A 70 -16.84 8.11 -32.81
C GLN A 70 -18.16 8.13 -32.03
N ARG A 71 -18.37 9.16 -31.19
CA ARG A 71 -19.54 9.26 -30.30
C ARG A 71 -20.80 9.79 -30.95
N GLN A 72 -20.66 10.62 -31.99
CA GLN A 72 -21.77 11.32 -32.63
C GLN A 72 -21.72 11.10 -34.14
N GLU A 73 -22.88 11.21 -34.79
CA GLU A 73 -22.96 11.14 -36.24
C GLU A 73 -22.15 12.27 -36.87
N ASN A 74 -21.25 11.94 -37.80
CA ASN A 74 -20.31 12.87 -38.43
C ASN A 74 -19.38 13.62 -37.46
N GLY A 75 -19.25 13.17 -36.20
CA GLY A 75 -18.31 13.71 -35.22
C GLY A 75 -16.87 13.28 -35.46
N SER A 76 -15.93 13.89 -34.73
CA SER A 76 -14.53 13.48 -34.72
C SER A 76 -14.32 12.10 -34.08
N ILE A 77 -13.19 11.47 -34.41
CA ILE A 77 -12.76 10.20 -33.81
C ILE A 77 -11.95 10.53 -32.55
N GLU A 78 -12.39 10.03 -31.39
CA GLU A 78 -11.65 10.11 -30.14
C GLU A 78 -10.65 8.95 -30.07
N TRP A 79 -9.36 9.26 -30.09
CA TRP A 79 -8.28 8.29 -29.96
C TRP A 79 -7.87 8.12 -28.49
N SER A 80 -7.64 6.88 -28.07
CA SER A 80 -7.13 6.56 -26.73
C SER A 80 -5.84 5.76 -26.81
N TYR A 81 -4.92 6.08 -25.91
CA TYR A 81 -3.63 5.42 -25.70
C TYR A 81 -3.63 4.56 -24.42
N GLU A 82 -4.71 4.67 -23.64
CA GLU A 82 -4.88 3.93 -22.39
C GLU A 82 -6.12 3.05 -22.44
N LEU A 83 -6.11 2.01 -21.60
CA LEU A 83 -7.31 1.20 -21.36
C LEU A 83 -8.32 2.01 -20.53
N PRO A 84 -9.61 1.94 -20.84
CA PRO A 84 -10.63 2.79 -20.20
C PRO A 84 -10.69 2.55 -18.69
N ILE A 85 -11.18 3.53 -17.94
CA ILE A 85 -11.40 3.42 -16.49
C ILE A 85 -12.33 2.25 -16.11
N THR A 86 -13.18 1.79 -17.03
CA THR A 86 -14.06 0.63 -16.85
C THR A 86 -13.32 -0.70 -16.98
N CYS A 87 -12.10 -0.71 -17.54
CA CYS A 87 -11.26 -1.90 -17.67
C CYS A 87 -10.85 -2.41 -16.28
N ARG A 88 -11.07 -3.72 -16.10
CA ARG A 88 -10.98 -4.41 -14.81
C ARG A 88 -9.57 -4.89 -14.45
N LEU A 89 -8.63 -4.82 -15.40
CA LEU A 89 -7.24 -5.20 -15.16
C LEU A 89 -6.62 -4.27 -14.11
N SER A 90 -5.70 -4.81 -13.30
CA SER A 90 -4.93 -3.99 -12.36
C SER A 90 -4.05 -3.00 -13.12
N VAL A 91 -3.70 -1.88 -12.48
CA VAL A 91 -2.80 -0.86 -13.08
C VAL A 91 -1.50 -1.52 -13.55
N GLY A 92 -0.89 -2.34 -12.69
CA GLY A 92 0.33 -3.06 -13.05
C GLY A 92 0.22 -3.95 -14.29
N LEU A 93 -0.93 -4.58 -14.56
CA LEU A 93 -1.12 -5.36 -15.79
C LEU A 93 -1.42 -4.48 -17.00
N LYS A 94 -2.15 -3.37 -16.82
CA LYS A 94 -2.40 -2.39 -17.88
C LYS A 94 -1.07 -1.84 -18.41
N ASP A 95 -0.13 -1.51 -17.53
CA ASP A 95 1.18 -0.99 -17.89
C ASP A 95 2.00 -1.96 -18.74
N GLN A 96 1.82 -3.27 -18.55
CA GLN A 96 2.48 -4.30 -19.37
C GLN A 96 1.74 -4.55 -20.69
N LEU A 97 0.41 -4.52 -20.68
CA LEU A 97 -0.41 -4.87 -21.84
C LEU A 97 -0.53 -3.75 -22.87
N ILE A 98 -0.59 -2.48 -22.45
CA ILE A 98 -0.75 -1.32 -23.34
C ILE A 98 0.37 -1.25 -24.38
N PRO A 99 1.67 -1.40 -24.03
CA PRO A 99 2.75 -1.45 -25.03
C PRO A 99 2.56 -2.57 -26.05
N ILE A 100 2.15 -3.76 -25.64
CA ILE A 100 1.89 -4.86 -26.57
C ILE A 100 0.77 -4.49 -27.53
N LEU A 101 -0.37 -4.01 -27.01
CA LEU A 101 -1.51 -3.59 -27.83
C LEU A 101 -1.14 -2.50 -28.83
N ALA A 102 -0.39 -1.50 -28.40
CA ALA A 102 0.06 -0.39 -29.24
C ALA A 102 0.91 -0.85 -30.43
N ASN A 103 1.77 -1.85 -30.22
CA ASN A 103 2.69 -2.35 -31.25
C ASN A 103 2.08 -3.39 -32.19
N ILE A 104 1.06 -4.16 -31.75
CA ILE A 104 0.36 -5.14 -32.61
C ILE A 104 -0.88 -4.56 -33.29
N LEU A 105 -1.45 -3.49 -32.75
CA LEU A 105 -2.45 -2.65 -33.42
C LEU A 105 -1.75 -1.52 -34.16
N GLU A 106 -0.70 -1.82 -34.92
CA GLU A 106 0.00 -0.85 -35.76
C GLU A 106 -0.38 -1.06 -37.24
N VAL A 107 -0.67 0.05 -37.93
CA VAL A 107 -1.10 0.05 -39.35
C VAL A 107 0.12 -0.01 -40.27
N ASP A 108 1.20 0.65 -39.87
CA ASP A 108 2.47 0.62 -40.59
C ASP A 108 3.18 -0.72 -40.38
N GLN A 109 3.28 -1.52 -41.45
CA GLN A 109 3.85 -2.87 -41.38
C GLN A 109 5.32 -2.89 -40.96
N GLU A 110 6.08 -1.82 -41.22
CA GLU A 110 7.50 -1.76 -40.82
C GLU A 110 7.68 -1.46 -39.33
N LYS A 111 6.70 -0.82 -38.71
CA LYS A 111 6.70 -0.47 -37.27
C LYS A 111 5.95 -1.50 -36.42
N CYS A 112 5.10 -2.30 -37.03
CA CYS A 112 4.36 -3.37 -36.37
C CYS A 112 5.33 -4.46 -35.86
N TRP A 113 5.05 -4.99 -34.67
CA TRP A 113 5.83 -6.12 -34.17
C TRP A 113 5.70 -7.37 -35.04
N GLY A 114 6.79 -8.12 -35.14
CA GLY A 114 6.76 -9.51 -35.62
C GLY A 114 6.34 -10.50 -34.53
N PHE A 115 6.14 -11.76 -34.91
CA PHE A 115 5.78 -12.82 -33.96
C PHE A 115 6.81 -12.99 -32.84
N ASP A 116 8.11 -12.95 -33.14
CA ASP A 116 9.15 -13.16 -32.13
C ASP A 116 9.10 -12.08 -31.03
N GLN A 117 8.93 -10.82 -31.42
CA GLN A 117 8.77 -9.70 -30.47
C GLN A 117 7.47 -9.83 -29.67
N PHE A 118 6.37 -10.20 -30.33
CA PHE A 118 5.09 -10.46 -29.66
C PHE A 118 5.19 -11.60 -28.64
N PHE A 119 5.79 -12.73 -29.00
CA PHE A 119 5.98 -13.87 -28.11
C PHE A 119 6.94 -13.53 -26.97
N ALA A 120 8.03 -12.80 -27.22
CA ALA A 120 8.91 -12.34 -26.17
C ALA A 120 8.18 -11.42 -25.17
N GLY A 121 7.41 -10.43 -25.66
CA GLY A 121 6.65 -9.50 -24.82
C GLY A 121 5.53 -10.19 -24.03
N THR A 122 4.79 -11.11 -24.63
CA THR A 122 3.72 -11.84 -23.93
C THR A 122 4.27 -12.88 -22.95
N ASN A 123 5.34 -13.59 -23.31
CA ASN A 123 6.01 -14.52 -22.40
C ASN A 123 6.62 -13.77 -21.21
N ASP A 124 7.18 -12.57 -21.40
CA ASP A 124 7.67 -11.76 -20.28
C ASP A 124 6.58 -11.54 -19.21
N ILE A 125 5.35 -11.20 -19.64
CA ILE A 125 4.21 -11.04 -18.74
C ILE A 125 3.84 -12.36 -18.06
N LEU A 126 3.78 -13.46 -18.82
CA LEU A 126 3.35 -14.77 -18.31
C LEU A 126 4.34 -15.39 -17.31
N HIS A 127 5.63 -15.06 -17.41
CA HIS A 127 6.67 -15.55 -16.48
C HIS A 127 6.81 -14.70 -15.21
N ARG A 128 6.02 -13.62 -15.06
CA ARG A 128 5.99 -12.83 -13.83
C ARG A 128 5.11 -13.49 -12.78
N ILE A 129 5.57 -13.47 -11.54
CA ILE A 129 4.73 -13.76 -10.38
C ILE A 129 3.98 -12.49 -9.98
N VAL A 130 2.87 -12.66 -9.26
CA VAL A 130 2.05 -11.56 -8.74
C VAL A 130 2.19 -11.48 -7.24
N VAL A 131 2.50 -10.29 -6.74
CA VAL A 131 2.49 -9.96 -5.32
C VAL A 131 1.38 -8.95 -5.08
N ASP A 132 0.40 -9.31 -4.26
CA ASP A 132 -0.72 -8.45 -3.89
C ASP A 132 -0.31 -7.56 -2.71
N VAL A 133 -0.46 -6.25 -2.87
CA VAL A 133 -0.08 -5.23 -1.88
C VAL A 133 -1.28 -4.35 -1.58
N PHE A 134 -1.52 -4.07 -0.30
CA PHE A 134 -2.57 -3.15 0.16
C PHE A 134 -1.94 -1.96 0.86
N SER A 135 -2.08 -0.76 0.29
CA SER A 135 -1.63 0.49 0.91
C SER A 135 -2.62 0.91 1.99
N LEU A 136 -2.20 0.82 3.25
CA LEU A 136 -3.08 1.02 4.39
C LEU A 136 -3.55 2.47 4.51
N GLN A 137 -2.67 3.45 4.25
CA GLN A 137 -3.04 4.87 4.34
C GLN A 137 -3.87 5.33 3.14
N GLN A 138 -3.52 4.89 1.93
CA GLN A 138 -4.24 5.27 0.71
C GLN A 138 -5.54 4.47 0.53
N ALA A 139 -5.75 3.40 1.31
CA ALA A 139 -6.88 2.48 1.21
C ALA A 139 -7.04 1.85 -0.19
N SER A 140 -5.92 1.55 -0.85
CA SER A 140 -5.85 1.06 -2.23
C SER A 140 -5.17 -0.31 -2.33
N SER A 141 -5.66 -1.15 -3.25
CA SER A 141 -5.09 -2.47 -3.55
C SER A 141 -4.30 -2.44 -4.86
N HIS A 142 -3.14 -3.10 -4.87
CA HIS A 142 -2.17 -3.10 -5.95
C HIS A 142 -1.73 -4.53 -6.28
N ARG A 143 -1.47 -4.80 -7.56
CA ARG A 143 -0.88 -6.05 -8.02
C ARG A 143 0.45 -5.77 -8.67
N ILE A 144 1.50 -6.31 -8.09
CA ILE A 144 2.88 -6.11 -8.55
C ILE A 144 3.29 -7.31 -9.37
N TYR A 145 3.54 -7.10 -10.66
CA TYR A 145 4.01 -8.13 -11.60
C TYR A 145 5.53 -8.08 -11.68
N ILE A 146 6.18 -9.09 -11.10
CA ILE A 146 7.64 -9.12 -10.94
C ILE A 146 8.18 -10.50 -11.32
N HIS A 147 9.40 -10.58 -11.85
CA HIS A 147 10.00 -11.90 -12.10
C HIS A 147 10.46 -12.57 -10.81
N SER A 148 10.38 -13.90 -10.77
CA SER A 148 10.82 -14.74 -9.64
C SER A 148 12.26 -14.49 -9.17
N TYR A 149 13.15 -14.14 -10.11
CA TYR A 149 14.57 -13.88 -9.86
C TYR A 149 14.87 -12.41 -9.50
N ASN A 150 13.88 -11.51 -9.55
CA ASN A 150 14.10 -10.11 -9.15
C ASN A 150 14.20 -10.00 -7.63
N THR A 151 14.96 -9.03 -7.17
CA THR A 151 15.23 -8.76 -5.76
C THR A 151 14.18 -7.84 -5.14
N THR A 152 14.17 -7.75 -3.81
CA THR A 152 13.42 -6.77 -3.02
C THR A 152 13.54 -5.36 -3.58
N THR A 153 14.74 -4.90 -3.95
CA THR A 153 14.93 -3.54 -4.50
C THR A 153 14.02 -3.26 -5.70
N LYS A 154 13.95 -4.18 -6.66
CA LYS A 154 13.04 -4.07 -7.82
C LYS A 154 11.57 -4.12 -7.42
N PHE A 155 11.22 -4.88 -6.39
CA PHE A 155 9.87 -4.92 -5.84
C PHE A 155 9.47 -3.57 -5.24
N LEU A 156 10.34 -2.97 -4.41
CA LEU A 156 10.07 -1.66 -3.79
C LEU A 156 9.89 -0.56 -4.86
N ASP A 157 10.70 -0.59 -5.93
CA ASP A 157 10.55 0.33 -7.07
C ASP A 157 9.23 0.13 -7.82
N ALA A 158 8.80 -1.13 -8.00
CA ALA A 158 7.54 -1.45 -8.66
C ALA A 158 6.33 -1.02 -7.81
N VAL A 159 6.44 -1.11 -6.48
CA VAL A 159 5.44 -0.57 -5.55
C VAL A 159 5.40 0.95 -5.63
N PHE A 160 6.57 1.61 -5.59
CA PHE A 160 6.68 3.07 -5.72
C PHE A 160 5.99 3.59 -7.00
N LYS A 161 6.15 2.91 -8.15
CA LYS A 161 5.47 3.30 -9.39
C LYS A 161 3.94 3.32 -9.28
N GLN A 162 3.34 2.50 -8.42
CA GLN A 162 1.88 2.41 -8.27
C GLN A 162 1.34 3.20 -7.07
N THR A 163 2.15 3.44 -6.04
CA THR A 163 1.72 4.07 -4.77
C THR A 163 2.32 5.45 -4.54
N ASN A 164 3.39 5.81 -5.25
CA ASN A 164 4.22 6.99 -5.01
C ASN A 164 4.90 7.03 -3.62
N ILE A 165 4.92 5.91 -2.89
CA ILE A 165 5.63 5.79 -1.60
C ILE A 165 7.07 5.36 -1.87
N VAL A 166 8.04 6.19 -1.51
CA VAL A 166 9.48 5.92 -1.77
C VAL A 166 9.98 4.66 -1.04
N PRO A 167 10.91 3.87 -1.61
CA PRO A 167 11.35 2.59 -1.06
C PRO A 167 11.74 2.59 0.44
N HIS A 168 12.45 3.62 0.90
CA HIS A 168 12.89 3.73 2.30
C HIS A 168 11.78 4.12 3.29
N HIS A 169 10.59 4.48 2.79
CA HIS A 169 9.40 4.71 3.61
C HIS A 169 8.41 3.54 3.55
N GLN A 170 8.73 2.45 2.86
CA GLN A 170 7.83 1.30 2.73
C GLN A 170 8.06 0.31 3.89
N GLU A 171 7.10 0.21 4.81
CA GLU A 171 7.08 -0.78 5.89
C GLU A 171 5.96 -1.80 5.61
N TYR A 172 6.27 -3.11 5.73
CA TYR A 172 5.33 -4.17 5.36
C TYR A 172 4.89 -5.01 6.55
N PHE A 173 3.64 -5.46 6.50
CA PHE A 173 3.07 -6.41 7.45
C PHE A 173 2.44 -7.59 6.70
N PHE A 174 2.62 -8.79 7.24
CA PHE A 174 2.00 -10.01 6.76
C PHE A 174 1.57 -10.89 7.92
N GLU A 175 0.34 -11.41 7.87
CA GLU A 175 -0.22 -12.33 8.89
C GLU A 175 -0.06 -11.86 10.35
N GLY A 176 -0.06 -10.55 10.59
CA GLY A 176 0.03 -9.97 11.93
C GLY A 176 1.43 -9.59 12.40
N HIS A 177 2.45 -9.83 11.58
CA HIS A 177 3.84 -9.56 11.91
C HIS A 177 4.45 -8.54 10.96
N LEU A 178 5.48 -7.83 11.44
CA LEU A 178 6.35 -7.03 10.59
C LEU A 178 7.05 -7.97 9.60
N TYR A 179 6.99 -7.64 8.31
CA TYR A 179 7.59 -8.42 7.25
C TYR A 179 8.84 -7.71 6.74
N GLU A 180 9.99 -8.06 7.33
CA GLU A 180 11.27 -7.49 6.97
C GLU A 180 11.76 -8.09 5.65
N LEU A 181 11.92 -7.22 4.65
CA LEU A 181 12.41 -7.60 3.33
C LEU A 181 13.91 -7.34 3.24
N ASP A 182 14.72 -8.41 3.25
CA ASP A 182 16.15 -8.30 2.95
C ASP A 182 16.34 -7.75 1.51
N PRO A 183 17.22 -6.76 1.28
CA PRO A 183 17.43 -6.15 -0.03
C PRO A 183 17.76 -7.13 -1.18
N ASN A 184 18.42 -8.24 -0.86
CA ASN A 184 18.85 -9.27 -1.80
C ASN A 184 17.88 -10.46 -1.89
N LEU A 185 16.81 -10.48 -1.09
CA LEU A 185 15.78 -11.52 -1.16
C LEU A 185 15.14 -11.52 -2.53
N GLN A 186 15.11 -12.69 -3.17
CA GLN A 186 14.46 -12.87 -4.46
C GLN A 186 12.95 -13.05 -4.30
N ALA A 187 12.19 -12.55 -5.26
CA ALA A 187 10.73 -12.48 -5.20
C ALA A 187 10.05 -13.85 -5.07
N HIS A 188 10.65 -14.93 -5.57
CA HIS A 188 10.11 -16.29 -5.39
C HIS A 188 10.13 -16.76 -3.92
N ASN A 189 10.94 -16.15 -3.07
CA ASN A 189 11.01 -16.42 -1.63
C ASN A 189 10.10 -15.50 -0.81
N PHE A 190 9.32 -14.61 -1.45
CA PHE A 190 8.35 -13.80 -0.73
C PHE A 190 7.21 -14.66 -0.17
N CYS A 191 6.53 -14.15 0.86
CA CYS A 191 5.30 -14.76 1.35
C CYS A 191 4.25 -14.84 0.22
N LYS A 192 3.45 -15.91 0.22
CA LYS A 192 2.38 -16.08 -0.76
C LYS A 192 1.21 -15.15 -0.45
N THR A 193 0.99 -14.18 -1.31
CA THR A 193 -0.08 -13.19 -1.16
C THR A 193 -1.30 -13.53 -2.01
N THR A 194 -2.47 -13.02 -1.62
CA THR A 194 -3.70 -13.02 -2.44
C THR A 194 -4.44 -11.70 -2.26
N GLU A 195 -5.45 -11.41 -3.09
CA GLU A 195 -6.33 -10.23 -2.89
C GLU A 195 -6.96 -10.15 -1.48
N CYS A 196 -7.21 -11.30 -0.84
CA CYS A 196 -7.81 -11.37 0.50
C CYS A 196 -6.76 -11.48 1.62
N SER A 197 -5.49 -11.72 1.27
CA SER A 197 -4.34 -11.72 2.19
C SER A 197 -3.14 -11.05 1.51
N PRO A 198 -3.19 -9.73 1.29
CA PRO A 198 -2.10 -8.99 0.66
C PRO A 198 -1.00 -8.64 1.68
N LEU A 199 0.19 -8.30 1.18
CA LEU A 199 1.18 -7.55 1.96
C LEU A 199 0.59 -6.18 2.31
N THR A 200 0.47 -5.88 3.60
CA THR A 200 -0.04 -4.59 4.06
C THR A 200 1.11 -3.59 4.12
N LEU A 201 1.06 -2.56 3.29
CA LEU A 201 2.04 -1.49 3.20
C LEU A 201 1.63 -0.31 4.09
N LEU A 202 2.57 0.16 4.91
CA LEU A 202 2.48 1.38 5.70
C LEU A 202 3.62 2.34 5.28
N SER A 203 3.27 3.57 4.91
CA SER A 203 4.25 4.65 4.68
C SER A 203 4.75 5.19 6.01
N THR A 204 6.07 5.22 6.18
CA THR A 204 6.71 5.85 7.35
C THR A 204 7.01 7.35 7.13
N SER A 205 6.56 7.91 6.00
CA SER A 205 6.72 9.34 5.69
C SER A 205 6.07 10.23 6.75
N GLU A 206 6.65 11.41 6.96
CA GLU A 206 6.07 12.39 7.88
C GLU A 206 4.85 13.10 7.29
N GLN A 207 4.77 13.17 5.94
CA GLN A 207 3.65 13.79 5.23
C GLN A 207 2.45 12.84 5.22
N PRO A 208 1.23 13.37 5.42
CA PRO A 208 0.02 12.57 5.29
C PRO A 208 -0.16 12.13 3.83
N GLU A 209 -0.46 10.85 3.65
CA GLU A 209 -0.86 10.29 2.35
C GLU A 209 -2.34 10.60 2.09
N ASP A 210 -2.67 10.90 0.84
CA ASP A 210 -4.06 11.10 0.43
C ASP A 210 -4.83 9.77 0.43
N VAL A 211 -6.04 9.80 0.98
CA VAL A 211 -6.93 8.64 0.96
C VAL A 211 -7.54 8.52 -0.44
N VAL A 212 -7.14 7.48 -1.15
CA VAL A 212 -7.60 7.19 -2.52
C VAL A 212 -8.86 6.34 -2.50
N GLY A 213 -8.87 5.28 -1.69
CA GLY A 213 -9.94 4.29 -1.64
C GLY A 213 -10.08 3.45 -2.92
N VAL A 214 -11.20 2.72 -3.02
CA VAL A 214 -11.53 1.94 -4.22
C VAL A 214 -12.04 2.88 -5.32
N ARG A 215 -11.31 2.93 -6.45
CA ARG A 215 -11.75 3.68 -7.64
C ARG A 215 -12.73 2.85 -8.46
N TYR A 216 -13.92 3.40 -8.71
CA TYR A 216 -14.93 2.80 -9.58
C TYR A 216 -15.75 3.86 -10.31
N ARG A 217 -16.38 3.47 -11.42
CA ARG A 217 -17.36 4.29 -12.13
C ARG A 217 -18.74 4.08 -11.51
N ASP A 218 -19.49 5.16 -11.31
CA ASP A 218 -20.85 5.09 -10.76
C ASP A 218 -21.72 4.08 -11.54
N PRO A 219 -22.15 2.97 -10.90
CA PRO A 219 -22.96 1.96 -11.56
C PRO A 219 -24.32 2.49 -12.05
N ALA A 220 -24.85 3.57 -11.49
CA ALA A 220 -26.11 4.16 -11.95
C ALA A 220 -26.06 4.60 -13.42
N LEU A 221 -24.88 4.97 -13.92
CA LEU A 221 -24.67 5.37 -15.31
C LEU A 221 -24.67 4.18 -16.29
N GLU A 222 -24.56 2.95 -15.79
CA GLU A 222 -24.51 1.74 -16.63
C GLU A 222 -25.87 1.07 -16.80
N PHE A 223 -26.85 1.37 -15.95
CA PHE A 223 -28.19 0.80 -16.08
C PHE A 223 -28.97 1.45 -17.25
N PRO A 224 -29.57 0.64 -18.15
CA PRO A 224 -30.33 1.18 -19.26
C PRO A 224 -31.67 1.75 -18.80
N LYS A 225 -32.19 2.71 -19.57
CA LYS A 225 -33.56 3.21 -19.41
C LYS A 225 -34.52 2.24 -20.11
N PHE A 226 -35.51 1.74 -19.38
CA PHE A 226 -36.54 0.86 -19.93
C PHE A 226 -37.68 1.70 -20.53
N VAL A 227 -37.81 1.65 -21.86
CA VAL A 227 -38.90 2.33 -22.59
C VAL A 227 -40.19 1.52 -22.44
N PRO A 228 -41.38 2.10 -22.19
CA PRO A 228 -42.61 1.32 -21.97
C PRO A 228 -43.07 0.45 -23.15
N ARG A 229 -42.72 0.81 -24.39
CA ARG A 229 -43.07 0.06 -25.60
C ARG A 229 -42.38 -1.30 -25.64
N VAL A 230 -43.11 -2.36 -26.01
CA VAL A 230 -42.54 -3.71 -26.20
C VAL A 230 -41.78 -3.77 -27.51
N ASP A 231 -40.52 -4.19 -27.43
CA ASP A 231 -39.66 -4.51 -28.56
C ASP A 231 -38.74 -5.65 -28.11
N VAL A 232 -39.03 -6.88 -28.54
CA VAL A 232 -38.33 -8.08 -28.06
C VAL A 232 -36.82 -8.04 -28.33
N VAL A 233 -36.36 -7.31 -29.35
CA VAL A 233 -34.93 -7.18 -29.68
C VAL A 233 -34.28 -6.14 -28.77
N ALA A 234 -34.87 -4.95 -28.68
CA ALA A 234 -34.36 -3.88 -27.83
C ALA A 234 -34.43 -4.27 -26.34
N ASP A 235 -35.50 -4.93 -25.92
CA ASP A 235 -35.73 -5.39 -24.54
C ASP A 235 -34.71 -6.45 -24.14
N CYS A 236 -34.41 -7.40 -25.02
CA CYS A 236 -33.36 -8.38 -24.77
C CYS A 236 -31.97 -7.72 -24.64
N SER A 237 -31.68 -6.70 -25.46
CA SER A 237 -30.43 -5.93 -25.37
C SER A 237 -30.34 -5.10 -24.08
N ALA A 238 -31.44 -4.44 -23.70
CA ALA A 238 -31.55 -3.70 -22.45
C ALA A 238 -31.40 -4.65 -21.26
N ALA A 239 -32.04 -5.82 -21.27
CA ALA A 239 -31.91 -6.80 -20.21
C ALA A 239 -30.49 -7.33 -20.06
N LYS A 240 -29.80 -7.61 -21.17
CA LYS A 240 -28.37 -7.97 -21.14
C LYS A 240 -27.54 -6.87 -20.48
N SER A 241 -27.79 -5.61 -20.83
CA SER A 241 -27.08 -4.45 -20.30
C SER A 241 -27.34 -4.25 -18.80
N ALA A 242 -28.60 -4.38 -18.37
CA ALA A 242 -28.99 -4.29 -16.96
C ALA A 242 -28.37 -5.41 -16.11
N VAL A 243 -28.35 -6.65 -16.60
CA VAL A 243 -27.67 -7.78 -15.93
C VAL A 243 -26.16 -7.51 -15.87
N GLY A 244 -25.55 -6.97 -16.93
CA GLY A 244 -24.14 -6.58 -16.94
C GLY A 244 -23.82 -5.51 -15.89
N ALA A 245 -24.63 -4.45 -15.83
CA ALA A 245 -24.52 -3.39 -14.83
C ALA A 245 -24.69 -3.95 -13.41
N ALA A 246 -25.64 -4.85 -13.17
CA ALA A 246 -25.82 -5.49 -11.86
C ALA A 246 -24.60 -6.35 -11.43
N HIS A 247 -23.99 -7.12 -12.35
CA HIS A 247 -22.72 -7.82 -12.05
C HIS A 247 -21.59 -6.83 -11.72
N GLN A 248 -21.53 -5.71 -12.44
CA GLN A 248 -20.55 -4.66 -12.16
C GLN A 248 -20.76 -4.08 -10.76
N THR A 249 -22.00 -3.71 -10.40
CA THR A 249 -22.37 -3.20 -9.08
C THR A 249 -22.00 -4.19 -7.98
N LEU A 250 -22.34 -5.48 -8.14
CA LEU A 250 -21.99 -6.53 -7.19
C LEU A 250 -20.49 -6.61 -6.95
N ARG A 251 -19.72 -6.64 -8.04
CA ARG A 251 -18.25 -6.71 -7.99
C ARG A 251 -17.64 -5.51 -7.28
N VAL A 252 -18.14 -4.30 -7.56
CA VAL A 252 -17.70 -3.09 -6.87
C VAL A 252 -18.06 -3.16 -5.39
N GLY A 253 -19.30 -3.57 -5.05
CA GLY A 253 -19.72 -3.77 -3.66
C GLY A 253 -18.81 -4.75 -2.91
N GLN A 254 -18.45 -5.88 -3.54
CA GLN A 254 -17.50 -6.84 -2.98
C GLN A 254 -16.11 -6.22 -2.76
N ALA A 255 -15.63 -5.38 -3.69
CA ALA A 255 -14.36 -4.68 -3.53
C ALA A 255 -14.39 -3.65 -2.38
N LEU A 256 -15.50 -2.91 -2.22
CA LEU A 256 -15.70 -1.97 -1.10
C LEU A 256 -15.69 -2.72 0.24
N ARG A 257 -16.42 -3.84 0.33
CA ARG A 257 -16.43 -4.70 1.52
C ARG A 257 -15.03 -5.24 1.84
N ARG A 258 -14.33 -5.81 0.86
CA ARG A 258 -12.93 -6.27 1.05
C ARG A 258 -12.02 -5.14 1.51
N GLY A 259 -12.18 -3.94 0.95
CA GLY A 259 -11.47 -2.75 1.40
C GLY A 259 -11.65 -2.50 2.90
N ARG A 260 -12.88 -2.54 3.41
CA ARG A 260 -13.16 -2.38 4.86
C ARG A 260 -12.47 -3.45 5.70
N GLU A 261 -12.55 -4.70 5.26
CA GLU A 261 -11.92 -5.84 5.96
C GLU A 261 -10.40 -5.68 6.02
N LEU A 262 -9.76 -5.26 4.91
CA LEU A 262 -8.32 -5.03 4.84
C LEU A 262 -7.89 -3.81 5.67
N LEU A 263 -8.65 -2.72 5.69
CA LEU A 263 -8.39 -1.56 6.56
C LEU A 263 -8.40 -1.96 8.04
N ALA A 264 -9.45 -2.64 8.48
CA ALA A 264 -9.58 -3.10 9.86
C ALA A 264 -8.54 -4.16 10.23
N ARG A 265 -8.08 -4.97 9.26
CA ARG A 265 -7.00 -5.93 9.47
C ARG A 265 -5.64 -5.27 9.57
N GLY A 266 -5.27 -4.44 8.60
CA GLY A 266 -4.00 -3.75 8.59
C GLY A 266 -3.82 -2.83 9.79
N LEU A 267 -4.87 -2.07 10.16
CA LEU A 267 -4.80 -1.19 11.32
C LEU A 267 -4.66 -1.99 12.63
N HIS A 268 -5.34 -3.14 12.74
CA HIS A 268 -5.17 -4.03 13.89
C HIS A 268 -3.72 -4.53 14.03
N TRP A 269 -3.08 -4.91 12.91
CA TRP A 269 -1.68 -5.34 12.92
C TRP A 269 -0.72 -4.21 13.32
N VAL A 270 -0.90 -3.03 12.75
CA VAL A 270 -0.09 -1.85 13.10
C VAL A 270 -0.24 -1.53 14.59
N ILE A 271 -1.47 -1.53 15.12
CA ILE A 271 -1.69 -1.29 16.55
C ILE A 271 -1.02 -2.37 17.41
N GLY A 272 -1.17 -3.64 17.04
CA GLY A 272 -0.49 -4.75 17.73
C GLY A 272 1.02 -4.52 17.83
N ASN A 273 1.65 -4.15 16.71
CA ASN A 273 3.06 -3.83 16.66
C ASN A 273 3.45 -2.59 17.49
N LEU A 274 2.60 -1.55 17.52
CA LEU A 274 2.85 -0.39 18.39
C LEU A 274 2.70 -0.74 19.87
N LYS A 275 1.79 -1.65 20.24
CA LYS A 275 1.69 -2.10 21.62
C LYS A 275 2.92 -2.89 22.04
N THR A 276 3.46 -3.75 21.19
CA THR A 276 4.73 -4.45 21.46
C THR A 276 5.88 -3.45 21.58
N GLU A 277 5.88 -2.40 20.77
CA GLU A 277 6.88 -1.32 20.86
C GLU A 277 6.77 -0.51 22.16
N CYS A 278 5.54 -0.19 22.62
CA CYS A 278 5.32 0.42 23.93
C CYS A 278 5.94 -0.43 25.06
N SER A 279 5.67 -1.74 25.05
CA SER A 279 6.24 -2.67 26.03
C SER A 279 7.77 -2.72 25.95
N ARG A 280 8.34 -2.74 24.74
CA ARG A 280 9.79 -2.72 24.51
C ARG A 280 10.44 -1.46 25.10
N ILE A 281 9.83 -0.29 24.87
CA ILE A 281 10.33 0.99 25.38
C ILE A 281 10.24 1.05 26.91
N LEU A 282 9.16 0.52 27.51
CA LEU A 282 9.03 0.43 28.97
C LEU A 282 10.12 -0.44 29.59
N GLU A 283 10.44 -1.58 28.97
CA GLU A 283 11.53 -2.45 29.43
C GLU A 283 12.91 -1.81 29.23
N GLN A 284 13.14 -1.13 28.10
CA GLN A 284 14.37 -0.33 27.88
C GLN A 284 14.54 0.73 28.97
N ARG A 285 13.46 1.47 29.30
CA ARG A 285 13.44 2.46 30.38
C ARG A 285 13.72 1.83 31.74
N ARG A 286 13.13 0.67 32.04
CA ARG A 286 13.36 -0.06 33.30
C ARG A 286 14.84 -0.42 33.45
N GLY A 287 15.46 -0.95 32.39
CA GLY A 287 16.89 -1.24 32.37
C GLY A 287 17.75 0.01 32.59
N ALA A 288 17.44 1.10 31.89
CA ALA A 288 18.12 2.39 32.07
C ALA A 288 18.01 2.92 33.52
N HIS A 289 16.84 2.83 34.13
CA HIS A 289 16.61 3.26 35.51
C HIS A 289 17.36 2.37 36.53
N SER A 290 17.51 1.07 36.27
CA SER A 290 18.33 0.20 37.11
C SER A 290 19.81 0.61 37.10
N VAL A 291 20.34 0.93 35.92
CA VAL A 291 21.71 1.45 35.77
C VAL A 291 21.86 2.78 36.49
N LEU A 292 20.91 3.70 36.30
CA LEU A 292 20.88 5.00 36.98
C LEU A 292 20.97 4.87 38.50
N ALA A 293 20.18 3.98 39.10
CA ALA A 293 20.17 3.75 40.54
C ALA A 293 21.54 3.25 41.04
N CYS A 294 22.22 2.37 40.27
CA CYS A 294 23.58 1.93 40.59
C CYS A 294 24.59 3.07 40.50
N LEU A 295 24.47 3.96 39.51
CA LEU A 295 25.35 5.12 39.35
C LEU A 295 25.15 6.15 40.45
N GLN A 296 23.91 6.44 40.85
CA GLN A 296 23.61 7.33 41.97
C GLN A 296 24.21 6.78 43.29
N LEU A 297 24.11 5.47 43.53
CA LEU A 297 24.75 4.85 44.70
C LEU A 297 26.29 4.96 44.64
N THR A 298 26.87 4.76 43.45
CA THR A 298 28.31 4.87 43.24
C THR A 298 28.76 6.31 43.43
N GLU A 299 28.03 7.29 42.89
CA GLU A 299 28.25 8.73 43.07
C GLU A 299 28.29 9.10 44.55
N VAL A 300 27.28 8.71 45.34
CA VAL A 300 27.25 8.96 46.79
C VAL A 300 28.48 8.36 47.49
N LYS A 301 28.87 7.13 47.15
CA LYS A 301 30.09 6.50 47.71
C LYS A 301 31.36 7.26 47.32
N THR A 302 31.49 7.65 46.05
CA THR A 302 32.64 8.44 45.58
C THR A 302 32.72 9.79 46.26
N HIS A 303 31.58 10.44 46.51
CA HIS A 303 31.51 11.72 47.19
C HIS A 303 32.00 11.61 48.65
N VAL A 304 31.52 10.60 49.39
CA VAL A 304 31.98 10.32 50.77
C VAL A 304 33.48 10.04 50.82
N LEU A 305 34.01 9.24 49.89
CA LEU A 305 35.46 8.97 49.81
C LEU A 305 36.26 10.25 49.52
N HIS A 306 35.75 11.12 48.65
CA HIS A 306 36.39 12.40 48.31
C HIS A 306 36.34 13.43 49.46
N GLU A 307 35.33 13.38 50.33
CA GLU A 307 35.26 14.19 51.55
C GLU A 307 36.16 13.67 52.67
N ALA A 308 36.45 12.37 52.72
CA ALA A 308 37.34 11.76 53.70
C ALA A 308 38.84 12.07 53.50
N VAL A 309 39.24 12.61 52.35
CA VAL A 309 40.64 13.01 52.06
C VAL A 309 40.96 14.39 52.68
N PRO A 310 42.03 14.52 53.49
CA PRO A 310 42.39 15.79 54.13
C PRO A 310 42.71 16.89 53.09
N ALA A 311 42.27 18.12 53.40
CA ALA A 311 42.25 19.27 52.49
C ALA A 311 43.61 19.64 51.85
N GLY A 312 44.73 19.22 52.44
CA GLY A 312 46.09 19.47 51.93
C GLY A 312 46.53 18.62 50.74
N SER A 313 45.79 17.56 50.40
CA SER A 313 46.14 16.61 49.31
C SER A 313 45.21 16.70 48.09
N ARG A 314 44.30 17.68 48.04
CA ARG A 314 43.40 17.90 46.89
C ARG A 314 44.17 18.46 45.70
N GLY A 315 44.54 17.60 44.76
CA GLY A 315 45.07 18.02 43.48
C GLY A 315 44.04 18.84 42.65
N PRO A 316 44.47 19.71 41.72
CA PRO A 316 43.59 20.68 41.04
C PRO A 316 42.63 20.10 39.99
N ALA A 317 42.54 18.76 39.87
CA ALA A 317 41.89 18.08 38.75
C ALA A 317 40.99 16.91 39.21
N GLY A 318 40.23 17.11 40.30
CA GLY A 318 39.16 16.20 40.69
C GLY A 318 37.97 16.36 39.74
N VAL A 319 37.42 15.25 39.21
CA VAL A 319 36.12 15.27 38.52
C VAL A 319 35.12 15.96 39.43
N ASP A 320 34.40 16.95 38.91
CA ASP A 320 33.39 17.66 39.68
C ASP A 320 32.22 16.72 39.92
N VAL A 321 32.27 15.95 41.01
CA VAL A 321 31.26 14.98 41.42
C VAL A 321 29.88 15.65 41.51
N ALA A 322 29.82 16.95 41.80
CA ALA A 322 28.58 17.72 41.77
C ALA A 322 28.01 17.87 40.35
N VAL A 323 28.86 18.01 39.32
CA VAL A 323 28.44 17.99 37.91
C VAL A 323 27.90 16.62 37.52
N VAL A 324 28.52 15.52 37.96
CA VAL A 324 27.99 14.17 37.72
C VAL A 324 26.63 13.99 38.41
N LYS A 325 26.50 14.42 39.66
CA LYS A 325 25.24 14.37 40.41
C LYS A 325 24.10 15.11 39.72
N THR A 326 24.35 16.34 39.26
CA THR A 326 23.32 17.14 38.55
C THR A 326 22.92 16.53 37.21
N ARG A 327 23.87 15.91 36.48
CA ARG A 327 23.58 15.14 35.26
C ARG A 327 22.72 13.91 35.55
N LEU A 328 23.07 13.11 36.57
CA LEU A 328 22.27 11.93 36.96
C LEU A 328 20.86 12.32 37.43
N GLN A 329 20.70 13.46 38.12
CA GLN A 329 19.37 13.99 38.48
C GLN A 329 18.54 14.37 37.26
N ARG A 330 19.14 15.03 36.26
CA ARG A 330 18.45 15.34 34.99
C ARG A 330 17.99 14.06 34.29
N VAL A 331 18.85 13.04 34.20
CA VAL A 331 18.48 11.75 33.60
C VAL A 331 17.31 11.09 34.33
N ASP A 332 17.27 11.17 35.66
CA ASP A 332 16.17 10.64 36.48
C ASP A 332 14.83 11.32 36.16
N GLU A 333 14.82 12.65 36.07
CA GLU A 333 13.64 13.43 35.71
C GLU A 333 13.13 13.05 34.30
N GLU A 334 14.04 12.93 33.33
CA GLU A 334 13.70 12.57 31.95
C GLU A 334 13.13 11.15 31.85
N LEU A 335 13.77 10.16 32.50
CA LEU A 335 13.29 8.78 32.50
C LEU A 335 11.94 8.65 33.22
N SER A 336 11.70 9.45 34.26
CA SER A 336 10.44 9.44 35.01
C SER A 336 9.25 9.95 34.18
N GLN A 337 9.45 11.02 33.40
CA GLN A 337 8.39 11.58 32.55
C GLN A 337 7.93 10.65 31.42
N CYS A 338 8.78 9.71 30.98
CA CYS A 338 8.49 8.84 29.83
C CYS A 338 7.31 7.85 30.08
N SER A 339 7.04 7.46 31.32
CA SER A 339 6.11 6.34 31.59
C SER A 339 4.64 6.71 31.41
N HIS A 340 4.25 7.91 31.86
CA HIS A 340 2.87 8.35 31.80
C HIS A 340 2.39 8.41 30.35
N SER A 341 3.20 9.01 29.47
CA SER A 341 2.91 9.09 28.03
C SER A 341 2.75 7.72 27.36
N ILE A 342 3.55 6.71 27.75
CA ILE A 342 3.44 5.38 27.16
C ILE A 342 2.13 4.69 27.57
N PHE A 343 1.71 4.82 28.83
CA PHE A 343 0.42 4.28 29.27
C PHE A 343 -0.76 4.99 28.60
N ASP A 344 -0.69 6.32 28.41
CA ASP A 344 -1.70 7.08 27.67
C ASP A 344 -1.80 6.60 26.22
N PHE A 345 -0.66 6.33 25.58
CA PHE A 345 -0.63 5.77 24.23
C PHE A 345 -1.23 4.37 24.17
N GLN A 346 -0.90 3.49 25.13
CA GLN A 346 -1.50 2.15 25.22
C GLN A 346 -3.02 2.23 25.38
N GLY A 347 -3.54 3.08 26.27
CA GLY A 347 -4.97 3.30 26.45
C GLY A 347 -5.65 3.85 25.18
N ALA A 348 -5.00 4.79 24.49
CA ALA A 348 -5.48 5.31 23.21
C ALA A 348 -5.55 4.23 22.12
N LEU A 349 -4.56 3.34 22.04
CA LEU A 349 -4.52 2.22 21.11
C LEU A 349 -5.61 1.18 21.45
N ASP A 350 -5.84 0.91 22.73
CA ASP A 350 -6.90 0.01 23.20
C ASP A 350 -8.31 0.52 22.87
N GLY A 351 -8.52 1.83 22.99
CA GLY A 351 -9.76 2.48 22.53
C GLY A 351 -10.01 2.24 21.05
N ILE A 352 -8.99 2.44 20.20
CA ILE A 352 -9.12 2.20 18.75
C ILE A 352 -9.38 0.70 18.46
N LEU A 353 -8.69 -0.22 19.15
CA LEU A 353 -8.91 -1.66 18.97
C LEU A 353 -10.34 -2.07 19.32
N ALA A 354 -10.90 -1.55 20.42
CA ALA A 354 -12.27 -1.85 20.83
C ALA A 354 -13.29 -1.39 19.77
N GLU A 355 -13.08 -0.24 19.14
CA GLU A 355 -13.91 0.21 18.02
C GLU A 355 -13.75 -0.69 16.78
N LEU A 356 -12.52 -1.08 16.43
CA LEU A 356 -12.26 -1.96 15.28
C LEU A 356 -12.95 -3.33 15.40
N VAL A 357 -13.05 -3.87 16.62
CA VAL A 357 -13.78 -5.12 16.87
C VAL A 357 -15.27 -4.95 16.55
N LYS A 358 -15.88 -3.82 16.94
CA LYS A 358 -17.28 -3.51 16.61
C LYS A 358 -17.48 -3.38 15.10
N ASP A 359 -16.59 -2.68 14.41
CA ASP A 359 -16.66 -2.50 12.96
C ASP A 359 -16.57 -3.84 12.22
N ARG A 360 -15.70 -4.76 12.67
CA ARG A 360 -15.61 -6.11 12.09
C ARG A 360 -16.89 -6.91 12.27
N GLN A 361 -17.53 -6.82 13.43
CA GLN A 361 -18.81 -7.48 13.67
C GLN A 361 -19.90 -6.95 12.72
N GLN A 362 -19.95 -5.63 12.52
CA GLN A 362 -20.88 -5.00 11.59
C GLN A 362 -20.65 -5.48 10.14
N VAL A 363 -19.39 -5.58 9.69
CA VAL A 363 -19.05 -6.10 8.36
C VAL A 363 -19.46 -7.57 8.19
N HIS A 364 -19.38 -8.37 9.25
CA HIS A 364 -19.80 -9.77 9.21
C HIS A 364 -21.33 -9.92 9.12
N GLU A 365 -22.09 -9.05 9.79
CA GLU A 365 -23.56 -9.04 9.78
C GLU A 365 -24.17 -8.42 8.52
N ASP A 366 -23.37 -7.67 7.75
CA ASP A 366 -23.78 -7.04 6.50
C ASP A 366 -24.21 -8.09 5.44
N LYS A 367 -25.48 -7.97 5.02
CA LYS A 367 -26.11 -8.84 4.02
C LYS A 367 -26.26 -8.19 2.64
N SER A 368 -25.75 -6.98 2.43
CA SER A 368 -26.01 -6.20 1.21
C SER A 368 -25.46 -6.87 -0.04
N ILE A 369 -24.31 -7.56 0.06
CA ILE A 369 -23.76 -8.37 -1.05
C ILE A 369 -24.71 -9.50 -1.43
N GLN A 370 -25.18 -10.30 -0.45
CA GLN A 370 -26.12 -11.40 -0.70
C GLN A 370 -27.47 -10.90 -1.24
N GLN A 371 -27.92 -9.72 -0.81
CA GLN A 371 -29.13 -9.11 -1.36
C GLN A 371 -28.98 -8.69 -2.82
N ILE A 372 -27.83 -8.13 -3.21
CA ILE A 372 -27.52 -7.81 -4.60
C ILE A 372 -27.43 -9.09 -5.44
N GLU A 373 -26.80 -10.15 -4.93
CA GLU A 373 -26.72 -11.47 -5.57
C GLU A 373 -28.12 -12.05 -5.84
N CYS A 374 -29.01 -12.03 -4.84
CA CYS A 374 -30.39 -12.49 -5.02
C CYS A 374 -31.16 -11.67 -6.07
N CYS A 375 -30.93 -10.35 -6.14
CA CYS A 375 -31.52 -9.52 -7.19
C CYS A 375 -30.96 -9.92 -8.56
N LEU A 376 -29.66 -10.11 -8.66
CA LEU A 376 -28.97 -10.49 -9.89
C LEU A 376 -29.47 -11.83 -10.44
N GLU A 377 -29.67 -12.83 -9.59
CA GLU A 377 -30.24 -14.13 -9.99
C GLU A 377 -31.61 -13.97 -10.65
N LYS A 378 -32.49 -13.15 -10.04
CA LYS A 378 -33.82 -12.84 -10.61
C LYS A 378 -33.71 -12.12 -11.95
N MET A 379 -32.80 -11.15 -12.06
CA MET A 379 -32.56 -10.45 -13.33
C MET A 379 -32.05 -11.38 -14.42
N GLN A 380 -31.18 -12.35 -14.09
CA GLN A 380 -30.69 -13.36 -15.03
C GLN A 380 -31.81 -14.28 -15.53
N LEU A 381 -32.78 -14.64 -14.68
CA LEU A 381 -33.94 -15.41 -15.10
C LEU A 381 -34.78 -14.65 -16.13
N ILE A 382 -35.10 -13.38 -15.87
CA ILE A 382 -35.82 -12.51 -16.81
C ILE A 382 -35.06 -12.39 -18.14
N TYR A 383 -33.74 -12.16 -18.09
CA TYR A 383 -32.91 -12.08 -19.28
C TYR A 383 -32.94 -13.37 -20.13
N LYS A 384 -32.94 -14.54 -19.49
CA LYS A 384 -33.07 -15.83 -20.20
C LYS A 384 -34.39 -15.93 -20.94
N GLU A 385 -35.50 -15.49 -20.34
CA GLU A 385 -36.80 -15.46 -21.01
C GLU A 385 -36.82 -14.46 -22.18
N PHE A 386 -36.25 -13.26 -22.01
CA PHE A 386 -36.17 -12.28 -23.11
C PHE A 386 -35.29 -12.77 -24.26
N LYS A 387 -34.24 -13.56 -23.97
CA LYS A 387 -33.42 -14.19 -24.99
C LYS A 387 -34.21 -15.21 -25.81
N LYS A 388 -35.13 -15.97 -25.18
CA LYS A 388 -36.06 -16.86 -25.88
C LYS A 388 -37.05 -16.06 -26.72
N ALA A 389 -37.70 -15.06 -26.12
CA ALA A 389 -38.67 -14.19 -26.78
C ALA A 389 -38.11 -13.50 -28.05
N ARG A 390 -36.83 -13.11 -28.04
CA ARG A 390 -36.13 -12.51 -29.19
C ARG A 390 -36.10 -13.42 -30.42
N THR A 391 -36.18 -14.74 -30.25
CA THR A 391 -36.22 -15.70 -31.38
C THR A 391 -37.60 -15.82 -32.02
N CYS A 392 -38.65 -15.33 -31.34
CA CYS A 392 -40.01 -15.32 -31.83
C CYS A 392 -40.28 -14.04 -32.64
N LEU A 393 -40.90 -14.17 -33.81
CA LEU A 393 -41.28 -13.02 -34.65
C LEU A 393 -42.36 -12.15 -33.99
N ARG A 394 -43.25 -12.75 -33.18
CA ARG A 394 -44.31 -12.06 -32.43
C ARG A 394 -44.71 -12.89 -31.20
N LEU A 395 -44.94 -12.22 -30.07
CA LEU A 395 -45.43 -12.86 -28.86
C LEU A 395 -46.96 -13.00 -28.90
N PRO A 396 -47.53 -14.13 -28.47
CA PRO A 396 -48.95 -14.26 -28.15
C PRO A 396 -49.38 -13.25 -27.09
N TYR A 397 -50.68 -12.95 -27.01
CA TYR A 397 -51.21 -11.93 -26.09
C TYR A 397 -50.77 -12.15 -24.62
N ASN A 398 -50.93 -13.38 -24.09
CA ASN A 398 -50.57 -13.68 -22.71
C ASN A 398 -49.05 -13.52 -22.47
N ASP A 399 -48.23 -14.02 -23.39
CA ASP A 399 -46.77 -13.90 -23.31
C ASP A 399 -46.31 -12.45 -23.42
N GLU A 400 -46.99 -11.62 -24.21
CA GLU A 400 -46.72 -10.19 -24.29
C GLU A 400 -47.02 -9.48 -22.95
N GLN A 401 -48.10 -9.87 -22.25
CA GLN A 401 -48.39 -9.33 -20.91
C GLN A 401 -47.35 -9.77 -19.87
N ILE A 402 -46.94 -11.04 -19.90
CA ILE A 402 -45.87 -11.56 -19.03
C ILE A 402 -44.56 -10.82 -19.32
N HIS A 403 -44.20 -10.64 -20.59
CA HIS A 403 -42.99 -9.90 -21.00
C HIS A 403 -43.03 -8.44 -20.51
N LYS A 404 -44.18 -7.76 -20.58
CA LYS A 404 -44.36 -6.41 -20.02
C LYS A 404 -44.15 -6.39 -18.51
N LEU A 405 -44.71 -7.36 -17.78
CA LEU A 405 -44.55 -7.47 -16.34
C LEU A 405 -43.09 -7.74 -15.95
N ASP A 406 -42.42 -8.66 -16.64
CA ASP A 406 -41.01 -8.98 -16.42
C ASP A 406 -40.11 -7.80 -16.72
N LYS A 407 -40.43 -7.00 -17.74
CA LYS A 407 -39.73 -5.75 -18.05
C LYS A 407 -39.84 -4.73 -16.91
N LEU A 408 -41.04 -4.58 -16.34
CA LEU A 408 -41.26 -3.72 -15.17
C LEU A 408 -40.49 -4.25 -13.95
N ASN A 409 -40.56 -5.56 -13.69
CA ASN A 409 -39.84 -6.23 -12.61
C ASN A 409 -38.33 -6.05 -12.72
N LEU A 410 -37.78 -6.15 -13.93
CA LEU A 410 -36.37 -5.92 -14.20
C LEU A 410 -35.94 -4.48 -13.86
N GLY A 411 -36.77 -3.48 -14.20
CA GLY A 411 -36.56 -2.10 -13.79
C GLY A 411 -36.63 -1.89 -12.27
N ASN A 412 -37.54 -2.59 -11.58
CA ASN A 412 -37.65 -2.56 -10.12
C ASN A 412 -36.43 -3.19 -9.45
N LEU A 413 -35.96 -4.32 -9.96
CA LEU A 413 -34.74 -4.99 -9.48
C LEU A 413 -33.51 -4.10 -9.68
N ALA A 414 -33.37 -3.44 -10.84
CA ALA A 414 -32.29 -2.49 -11.09
C ALA A 414 -32.28 -1.35 -10.06
N ARG A 415 -33.43 -0.74 -9.79
CA ARG A 415 -33.56 0.31 -8.74
C ARG A 415 -33.20 -0.22 -7.35
N LYS A 416 -33.63 -1.43 -7.02
CA LYS A 416 -33.31 -2.06 -5.74
C LYS A 416 -31.80 -2.31 -5.59
N VAL A 417 -31.14 -2.83 -6.62
CA VAL A 417 -29.67 -3.04 -6.64
C VAL A 417 -28.93 -1.73 -6.42
N LEU A 418 -29.33 -0.66 -7.11
CA LEU A 418 -28.73 0.66 -6.94
C LEU A 418 -28.96 1.23 -5.53
N SER A 419 -30.16 1.07 -4.97
CA SER A 419 -30.48 1.52 -3.62
C SER A 419 -29.61 0.83 -2.57
N ILE A 420 -29.52 -0.51 -2.61
CA ILE A 420 -28.66 -1.29 -1.69
C ILE A 420 -27.20 -0.87 -1.85
N PHE A 421 -26.73 -0.72 -3.10
CA PHE A 421 -25.36 -0.33 -3.36
C PHE A 421 -25.02 1.05 -2.78
N GLN A 422 -25.86 2.07 -3.01
CA GLN A 422 -25.56 3.42 -2.52
C GLN A 422 -25.72 3.54 -1.00
N ASN A 423 -26.83 3.05 -0.46
CA ASN A 423 -27.18 3.26 0.96
C ASN A 423 -26.41 2.32 1.90
N ASP A 424 -26.11 1.10 1.46
CA ASP A 424 -25.47 0.13 2.36
C ASP A 424 -24.00 -0.10 2.02
N CYS A 425 -23.63 -0.19 0.73
CA CYS A 425 -22.23 -0.47 0.37
C CYS A 425 -21.36 0.79 0.35
N VAL A 426 -21.78 1.82 -0.38
CA VAL A 426 -20.99 3.05 -0.57
C VAL A 426 -20.97 3.88 0.71
N GLN A 427 -22.12 4.12 1.33
CA GLN A 427 -22.20 4.91 2.56
C GLN A 427 -21.35 4.30 3.67
N GLN A 428 -21.51 3.00 3.97
CA GLN A 428 -20.74 2.34 5.02
C GLN A 428 -19.24 2.31 4.71
N TYR A 429 -18.85 2.22 3.43
CA TYR A 429 -17.46 2.32 3.02
C TYR A 429 -16.88 3.72 3.25
N GLN A 430 -17.61 4.77 2.90
CA GLN A 430 -17.20 6.16 3.12
C GLN A 430 -17.07 6.50 4.61
N GLU A 431 -18.02 6.04 5.44
CA GLU A 431 -17.95 6.16 6.89
C GLU A 431 -16.71 5.44 7.44
N ALA A 432 -16.44 4.21 6.98
CA ALA A 432 -15.25 3.45 7.37
C ALA A 432 -13.95 4.15 6.94
N LEU A 433 -13.90 4.77 5.76
CA LEU A 433 -12.73 5.55 5.32
C LEU A 433 -12.50 6.79 6.20
N ALA A 434 -13.56 7.52 6.56
CA ALA A 434 -13.46 8.69 7.41
C ALA A 434 -12.93 8.32 8.81
N LEU A 435 -13.47 7.25 9.40
CA LEU A 435 -13.00 6.70 10.68
C LEU A 435 -11.57 6.17 10.59
N HIS A 436 -11.24 5.46 9.51
CA HIS A 436 -9.88 4.98 9.28
C HIS A 436 -8.88 6.13 9.21
N SER A 437 -9.21 7.20 8.50
CA SER A 437 -8.35 8.38 8.34
C SER A 437 -8.06 9.06 9.69
N SER A 438 -9.07 9.20 10.55
CA SER A 438 -8.89 9.79 11.88
C SER A 438 -8.03 8.89 12.78
N ARG A 439 -8.29 7.58 12.79
CA ARG A 439 -7.53 6.59 13.56
C ARG A 439 -6.08 6.49 13.08
N MET A 440 -5.87 6.46 11.77
CA MET A 440 -4.54 6.36 11.16
C MET A 440 -3.67 7.58 11.51
N ARG A 441 -4.25 8.80 11.52
CA ARG A 441 -3.53 9.99 12.00
C ARG A 441 -3.05 9.82 13.44
N LYS A 442 -3.93 9.38 14.34
CA LYS A 442 -3.60 9.15 15.76
C LYS A 442 -2.54 8.05 15.91
N VAL A 443 -2.65 6.95 15.17
CA VAL A 443 -1.67 5.86 15.15
C VAL A 443 -0.31 6.33 14.64
N CYS A 444 -0.25 7.11 13.57
CA CYS A 444 0.99 7.71 13.06
C CYS A 444 1.62 8.66 14.09
N GLU A 445 0.81 9.50 14.76
CA GLU A 445 1.30 10.38 15.81
C GLU A 445 1.89 9.58 16.98
N ILE A 446 1.20 8.54 17.44
CA ILE A 446 1.71 7.65 18.50
C ILE A 446 3.04 7.03 18.06
N LYS A 447 3.13 6.48 16.85
CA LYS A 447 4.38 5.91 16.30
C LYS A 447 5.52 6.93 16.32
N LYS A 448 5.27 8.18 15.89
CA LYS A 448 6.27 9.28 15.93
C LYS A 448 6.72 9.59 17.36
N HIS A 449 5.80 9.66 18.32
CA HIS A 449 6.13 9.92 19.72
C HIS A 449 6.91 8.77 20.36
N LEU A 450 6.54 7.52 20.10
CA LEU A 450 7.28 6.35 20.58
C LEU A 450 8.72 6.34 20.05
N LYS A 451 8.94 6.66 18.78
CA LYS A 451 10.30 6.80 18.21
C LYS A 451 11.11 7.88 18.93
N ARG A 452 10.49 9.04 19.21
CA ARG A 452 11.13 10.12 19.99
C ARG A 452 11.49 9.66 21.41
N LEU A 453 10.58 8.95 22.10
CA LEU A 453 10.83 8.43 23.45
C LEU A 453 11.96 7.40 23.48
N SER A 454 11.98 6.46 22.52
CA SER A 454 13.07 5.48 22.42
C SER A 454 14.42 6.15 22.17
N ASN A 455 14.47 7.17 21.32
CA ASN A 455 15.68 7.97 21.09
C ASN A 455 16.12 8.71 22.37
N ARG A 456 15.19 9.33 23.11
CA ARG A 456 15.49 10.01 24.38
C ARG A 456 16.09 9.05 25.41
N ILE A 457 15.51 7.87 25.61
CA ILE A 457 16.03 6.86 26.54
C ILE A 457 17.43 6.40 26.11
N SER A 458 17.67 6.29 24.80
CA SER A 458 18.99 5.94 24.26
C SER A 458 20.01 7.04 24.55
N THR A 459 19.66 8.32 24.39
CA THR A 459 20.51 9.46 24.78
C THR A 459 20.80 9.45 26.29
N CYS A 460 19.80 9.22 27.13
CA CYS A 460 19.99 9.05 28.58
C CYS A 460 20.96 7.91 28.89
N SER A 461 20.89 6.81 28.15
CA SER A 461 21.79 5.66 28.33
C SER A 461 23.24 6.00 27.98
N VAL A 462 23.45 6.80 26.93
CA VAL A 462 24.79 7.31 26.58
C VAL A 462 25.32 8.25 27.67
N GLU A 463 24.51 9.20 28.13
CA GLU A 463 24.89 10.12 29.20
C GLU A 463 25.23 9.38 30.52
N MET A 464 24.46 8.34 30.86
CA MET A 464 24.77 7.49 32.01
C MET A 464 26.10 6.75 31.86
N THR A 465 26.43 6.30 30.64
CA THR A 465 27.72 5.64 30.37
C THR A 465 28.87 6.61 30.55
N GLU A 466 28.74 7.85 30.06
CA GLU A 466 29.75 8.90 30.29
C GLU A 466 29.91 9.23 31.79
N CYS A 467 28.80 9.29 32.54
CA CYS A 467 28.84 9.49 33.99
C CYS A 467 29.51 8.32 34.71
N GLN A 468 29.27 7.08 34.25
CA GLN A 468 29.93 5.89 34.77
C GLN A 468 31.45 5.97 34.59
N ASP A 469 31.93 6.34 33.40
CA ASP A 469 33.35 6.50 33.11
C ASP A 469 33.99 7.60 33.97
N CYS A 470 33.28 8.71 34.17
CA CYS A 470 33.70 9.79 35.08
C CYS A 470 33.87 9.30 36.52
N LEU A 471 32.89 8.56 37.05
CA LEU A 471 32.91 8.00 38.41
C LEU A 471 34.01 6.95 38.57
N GLN A 472 34.17 6.06 37.60
CA GLN A 472 35.22 5.03 37.62
C GLN A 472 36.60 5.67 37.60
N GLY A 473 36.84 6.65 36.73
CA GLY A 473 38.11 7.39 36.69
C GLY A 473 38.37 8.20 37.97
N ALA A 474 37.34 8.64 38.70
CA ALA A 474 37.51 9.26 40.02
C ALA A 474 37.93 8.23 41.07
N LEU A 475 37.28 7.06 41.10
CA LEU A 475 37.62 5.95 42.00
C LEU A 475 39.03 5.41 41.76
N ASP A 476 39.43 5.21 40.50
CA ASP A 476 40.76 4.70 40.17
C ASP A 476 41.88 5.66 40.62
N ARG A 477 41.66 6.98 40.50
CA ARG A 477 42.58 7.99 41.03
C ARG A 477 42.67 7.97 42.54
N PHE A 478 41.55 7.77 43.23
CA PHE A 478 41.55 7.61 44.70
C PHE A 478 42.37 6.38 45.10
N LEU A 479 42.16 5.23 44.47
CA LEU A 479 42.93 4.00 44.72
C LEU A 479 44.42 4.16 44.41
N GLN A 480 44.78 4.92 43.36
CA GLN A 480 46.17 5.26 43.09
C GLN A 480 46.77 6.15 44.18
N MET A 481 46.04 7.16 44.66
CA MET A 481 46.49 8.03 45.75
C MET A 481 46.73 7.24 47.05
N GLU A 482 45.83 6.33 47.38
CA GLU A 482 45.96 5.44 48.55
C GLU A 482 47.18 4.51 48.42
N ARG A 483 47.43 3.95 47.22
CA ARG A 483 48.63 3.14 46.93
C ARG A 483 49.93 3.94 47.08
N TRP A 484 49.95 5.21 46.70
CA TRP A 484 51.13 6.07 46.83
C TRP A 484 51.38 6.48 48.28
N SER A 485 50.32 6.64 49.10
CA SER A 485 50.46 6.87 50.54
C SER A 485 50.94 5.65 51.33
N LEU A 486 50.85 4.44 50.76
CA LEU A 486 51.30 3.18 51.36
C LEU A 486 52.70 2.71 50.86
N ALA A 487 53.33 3.44 49.93
CA ALA A 487 54.68 3.11 49.44
C ALA A 487 55.75 3.47 50.50
N PRO A 488 56.76 2.61 50.75
CA PRO A 488 57.79 2.89 51.76
C PRO A 488 58.63 4.11 51.37
N PRO A 489 59.09 4.92 52.34
CA PRO A 489 59.83 6.14 52.04
C PRO A 489 61.16 5.81 51.35
N VAL A 490 61.41 6.47 50.22
CA VAL A 490 62.73 6.47 49.56
C VAL A 490 63.73 7.10 50.54
N PRO A 491 64.91 6.49 50.82
CA PRO A 491 65.89 7.09 51.69
C PRO A 491 66.43 8.38 51.07
N SER A 492 66.36 9.49 51.80
CA SER A 492 66.97 10.77 51.41
C SER A 492 68.49 10.59 51.25
N PRO A 493 69.12 11.21 50.22
CA PRO A 493 70.57 11.20 50.11
C PRO A 493 71.19 12.00 51.27
N VAL A 494 72.07 11.34 52.02
CA VAL A 494 72.84 11.94 53.12
C VAL A 494 73.76 13.03 52.54
N PRO A 495 73.76 14.27 53.07
CA PRO A 495 74.76 15.26 52.72
C PRO A 495 76.11 14.86 53.31
N LEU A 496 77.12 14.62 52.46
CA LEU A 496 78.51 14.48 52.86
C LEU A 496 78.97 15.76 53.57
N SER A 497 79.36 15.61 54.84
CA SER A 497 79.84 16.69 55.70
C SER A 497 81.16 17.28 55.20
N GLN A 498 81.22 18.60 55.19
CA GLN A 498 82.46 19.37 55.16
C GLN A 498 83.24 19.14 56.45
N ALA A 499 84.31 18.35 56.38
CA ALA A 499 85.35 18.30 57.40
C ALA A 499 86.70 17.92 56.76
N ARG A 500 87.34 18.89 56.09
CA ARG A 500 88.78 18.86 55.79
C ARG A 500 89.27 20.24 55.35
N GLN A 501 89.49 21.11 56.32
CA GLN A 501 90.45 22.21 56.21
C GLN A 501 90.80 22.66 57.63
N GLU A 502 91.90 22.12 58.15
CA GLU A 502 92.88 22.84 58.99
C GLU A 502 93.96 21.85 59.46
N MET A 503 95.08 21.84 58.75
CA MET A 503 96.41 21.74 59.35
C MET A 503 97.41 22.31 58.33
N ALA A 504 97.85 23.53 58.60
CA ALA A 504 99.08 24.09 58.08
C ALA A 504 99.95 24.48 59.29
N LEU A 505 101.22 24.10 59.24
CA LEU A 505 102.36 24.74 59.91
C LEU A 505 102.42 24.66 61.45
N ARG A 506 103.04 23.60 61.99
CA ARG A 506 104.36 23.61 62.67
C ARG A 506 104.64 22.29 63.34
#